data_AF-A0A933EGZ1-F1
#
_entry.id   AF-A0A933EGZ1-F1
#
_cell.length_a   1.000
_cell.length_b   1.000
_cell.length_c   1.000
_cell.angle_alpha   90.00
_cell.angle_beta   90.00
_cell.angle_gamma   90.00
#
_symmetry.space_group_name_H-M   'P 1'
#
loop_
_entity.id
_entity.type
_entity.pdbx_description
1 polymer ?
#
loop_
_entity_poly.entity_id
_entity_poly.type
_entity_poly.pdbx_seq_one_letter_code
_entity_poly.pdbx_strand_id
1 'polypeptide(L)' 'MSRRKDQERLDLMKSLNPDYKGFRGYQEEPTRQGKTLLEAVTCSVCGHKRNVPLGIAQKQRDAYICLSCRESAEAR' A
#
# COMPACT_ATOMS: atom_id res chain seq x y z
N MET A 1 14.73 -26.02 16.81
CA MET A 1 15.71 -25.19 16.07
C MET A 1 16.93 -25.05 16.96
N SER A 2 18.10 -25.54 16.52
CA SER A 2 19.34 -25.50 17.33
C SER A 2 20.07 -24.20 17.06
N ARG A 3 20.62 -23.57 18.11
CA ARG A 3 21.33 -22.27 18.05
C ARG A 3 22.38 -22.20 16.93
N ARG A 4 23.05 -23.32 16.63
CA ARG A 4 24.04 -23.42 15.56
C ARG A 4 23.46 -23.23 14.15
N LYS A 5 22.30 -23.84 13.87
CA LYS A 5 21.61 -23.70 12.57
C LYS A 5 21.09 -22.29 12.34
N ASP A 6 20.78 -21.57 13.42
CA ASP A 6 20.30 -20.20 13.34
C ASP A 6 21.45 -19.22 13.07
N GLN A 7 22.65 -19.47 13.60
CA GLN A 7 23.87 -18.73 13.28
C GLN A 7 24.26 -18.89 11.80
N GLU A 8 24.34 -20.13 11.31
CA GLU A 8 24.66 -20.41 9.91
C GLU A 8 23.69 -19.69 8.94
N ARG A 9 22.38 -19.63 9.30
CA ARG A 9 21.38 -18.91 8.50
C ARG A 9 21.61 -17.39 8.51
N LEU A 10 21.97 -16.81 9.65
CA LEU A 10 22.25 -15.37 9.76
C LEU A 10 23.50 -14.99 8.96
N ASP A 11 24.54 -15.82 9.01
CA ASP A 11 25.79 -15.56 8.30
C ASP A 11 25.61 -15.63 6.78
N LEU A 12 24.80 -16.59 6.30
CA LEU A 12 24.40 -16.66 4.89
C LEU A 12 23.57 -15.44 4.43
N MET A 13 22.69 -14.92 5.28
CA MET A 13 21.90 -13.73 4.94
C MET A 13 22.77 -12.47 4.91
N LYS A 14 23.76 -12.36 5.81
CA LYS A 14 24.74 -11.26 5.82
C LYS A 14 25.70 -11.30 4.64
N SER A 15 26.09 -12.48 4.17
CA SER A 15 26.96 -12.58 2.99
C SER A 15 26.24 -12.15 1.71
N LEU A 16 24.93 -12.42 1.61
CA LEU A 16 24.10 -11.98 0.48
C LEU A 16 23.71 -10.50 0.56
N ASN A 17 23.53 -9.96 1.77
CA ASN A 17 23.25 -8.55 2.00
C ASN A 17 24.08 -8.03 3.20
N PRO A 18 25.15 -7.25 2.95
CA PRO A 18 26.02 -6.74 4.01
C PRO A 18 25.30 -5.89 5.07
N ASP A 19 24.18 -5.26 4.69
CA ASP A 19 23.34 -4.44 5.57
C ASP A 19 22.20 -5.22 6.22
N TYR A 20 22.24 -6.56 6.18
CA TYR A 20 21.21 -7.40 6.79
C TYR A 20 21.23 -7.30 8.32
N LYS A 21 20.37 -6.43 8.86
CA LYS A 21 20.19 -6.18 10.30
C LYS A 21 19.42 -7.28 11.05
N GLY A 22 19.01 -8.34 10.36
CA GLY A 22 18.16 -9.43 10.88
C GLY A 22 16.66 -9.09 10.87
N PHE A 23 15.82 -10.10 11.12
CA PHE A 23 14.37 -9.90 11.29
C PHE A 23 14.11 -9.22 12.66
N ARG A 24 13.83 -7.92 12.65
CA ARG A 24 13.50 -7.12 13.86
C ARG A 24 11.99 -6.88 14.04
N GLY A 25 11.16 -7.81 13.54
CA GLY A 25 9.71 -7.63 13.49
C GLY A 25 9.28 -6.61 12.43
N TYR A 26 8.04 -6.11 12.52
CA TYR A 26 7.41 -5.14 11.59
C TYR A 26 8.04 -3.74 11.63
N GLN A 27 9.28 -3.59 12.09
CA GLN A 27 9.94 -2.30 12.06
C GLN A 27 10.64 -2.12 10.72
N GLU A 28 10.23 -1.03 10.07
CA GLU A 28 10.54 -0.60 8.70
C GLU A 28 9.69 -1.28 7.62
N GLU A 29 8.37 -1.03 7.64
CA GLU A 29 7.65 -0.92 6.37
C GLU A 29 8.42 0.10 5.50
N PRO A 30 8.85 -0.28 4.28
CA PRO A 30 9.59 0.62 3.42
C PRO A 30 8.71 1.83 3.12
N THR A 31 9.12 3.00 3.63
CA THR A 31 8.51 4.31 3.40
C THR A 31 7.01 4.21 3.18
N ARG A 32 6.22 3.92 4.23
CA ARG A 32 4.75 4.06 4.14
C ARG A 32 4.51 5.49 3.69
N GLN A 33 4.23 5.69 2.40
CA GLN A 33 4.13 7.01 1.78
C GLN A 33 3.19 7.82 2.67
N GLY A 34 3.73 8.87 3.27
CA GLY A 34 3.15 9.51 4.45
C GLY A 34 1.67 9.78 4.23
N LYS A 35 0.86 9.47 5.26
CA LYS A 35 -0.60 9.70 5.39
C LYS A 35 -1.16 10.51 4.22
N THR A 36 -1.43 9.85 3.09
CA THR A 36 -2.06 10.52 1.96
C THR A 36 -3.40 11.03 2.48
N LEU A 37 -3.58 12.35 2.47
CA LEU A 37 -4.80 12.95 2.97
C LEU A 37 -5.95 12.46 2.08
N LEU A 38 -6.88 11.75 2.68
CA LEU A 38 -8.05 11.21 2.02
C LEU A 38 -9.25 12.11 2.29
N GLU A 39 -10.05 12.33 1.26
CA GLU A 39 -11.32 13.04 1.32
C GLU A 39 -12.44 12.09 0.91
N ALA A 40 -13.60 12.21 1.58
CA ALA A 40 -14.76 11.41 1.30
C ALA A 40 -15.54 12.02 0.12
N VAL A 41 -15.55 11.32 -1.02
CA VAL A 41 -16.25 11.74 -2.25
C VAL A 41 -17.32 10.71 -2.62
N THR A 42 -18.47 11.17 -3.08
CA THR A 42 -19.55 10.33 -3.58
C THR A 42 -19.34 10.00 -5.06
N CYS A 43 -19.41 8.72 -5.42
CA CYS A 43 -19.42 8.31 -6.83
C CYS A 43 -20.68 8.81 -7.53
N SER A 44 -20.55 9.43 -8.70
CA SER A 44 -21.68 9.92 -9.51
C SER A 44 -22.55 8.80 -10.10
N VAL A 45 -21.98 7.60 -10.30
CA VAL A 45 -22.68 6.46 -10.92
C VAL A 45 -23.41 5.61 -9.89
N CYS A 46 -22.75 5.23 -8.80
CA CYS A 46 -23.32 4.34 -7.79
C CYS A 46 -23.74 5.03 -6.49
N GLY A 47 -23.53 6.35 -6.36
CA GLY A 47 -23.89 7.13 -5.16
C GLY A 47 -23.07 6.79 -3.90
N HIS A 48 -22.14 5.83 -3.99
CA HIS A 48 -21.43 5.33 -2.81
C HIS A 48 -20.27 6.26 -2.41
N LYS A 49 -20.10 6.50 -1.10
CA LYS A 49 -18.98 7.27 -0.55
C LYS A 49 -17.68 6.47 -0.64
N ARG A 50 -16.62 7.09 -1.14
CA ARG A 50 -15.27 6.52 -1.24
C ARG A 50 -14.25 7.48 -0.63
N ASN A 51 -13.24 6.92 0.01
CA ASN A 51 -12.09 7.68 0.50
C ASN A 51 -11.08 7.78 -0.64
N VAL A 52 -10.90 8.99 -1.16
CA VAL A 52 -10.09 9.27 -2.35
C VAL A 52 -8.94 10.20 -1.96
N PRO A 53 -7.72 10.05 -2.52
CA PRO A 53 -6.64 11.02 -2.29
C PRO A 53 -7.08 12.44 -2.63
N LEU A 54 -6.74 13.41 -1.78
CA LEU A 54 -7.10 14.84 -1.93
C LEU A 54 -6.85 15.37 -3.35
N GLY A 55 -5.73 14.99 -3.98
CA GLY A 55 -5.39 15.44 -5.33
C GLY A 55 -6.36 14.99 -6.42
N ILE A 56 -7.07 13.87 -6.22
CA ILE A 56 -8.10 13.37 -7.14
C ILE A 56 -9.47 13.94 -6.73
N ALA A 57 -9.75 13.97 -5.42
CA ALA A 57 -10.98 14.53 -4.87
C ALA A 57 -11.19 15.99 -5.30
N GLN A 58 -10.14 16.82 -5.20
CA GLN A 58 -10.22 18.23 -5.61
C GLN A 58 -10.41 18.43 -7.11
N LYS A 59 -9.85 17.54 -7.94
CA LYS A 59 -9.94 17.65 -9.40
C LYS A 59 -11.29 17.19 -9.95
N GLN A 60 -11.84 16.12 -9.39
CA GLN A 60 -13.03 15.47 -9.95
C GLN A 60 -14.31 15.77 -9.18
N ARG A 61 -14.25 16.20 -7.91
CA ARG A 61 -15.38 16.53 -7.00
C ARG A 61 -16.69 15.81 -7.36
N ASP A 62 -17.53 16.43 -8.19
CA ASP A 62 -18.89 15.95 -8.52
C ASP A 62 -18.94 14.91 -9.65
N ALA A 63 -17.90 14.83 -10.47
CA ALA A 63 -17.76 13.89 -11.58
C ALA A 63 -16.94 12.64 -11.22
N TYR A 64 -16.66 12.40 -9.94
CA TYR A 64 -15.87 11.26 -9.50
C TYR A 64 -16.59 9.93 -9.80
N ILE A 65 -15.92 9.04 -10.53
CA ILE A 65 -16.39 7.68 -10.84
C ILE A 65 -15.46 6.69 -10.12
N CYS A 66 -16.03 5.80 -9.32
CA CYS A 66 -15.24 4.80 -8.59
C CYS A 66 -14.70 3.70 -9.52
N LEU A 67 -13.60 3.05 -9.10
CA LEU A 67 -12.94 2.00 -9.88
C LEU A 67 -13.90 0.90 -10.34
N SER A 68 -14.78 0.43 -9.45
CA SER A 68 -15.76 -0.62 -9.80
C SER A 68 -16.72 -0.20 -10.93
N CYS A 69 -17.17 1.06 -10.94
CA CYS A 69 -18.03 1.59 -12.01
C CYS A 69 -17.25 1.79 -13.31
N ARG A 70 -15.97 2.16 -13.22
CA ARG A 70 -15.09 2.30 -14.38
C ARG A 70 -14.80 0.94 -15.02
N GLU A 71 -14.42 -0.06 -14.23
CA GLU A 71 -14.16 -1.42 -14.69
C GLU A 71 -15.41 -2.04 -15.34
N SER A 72 -16.59 -1.80 -14.76
CA SER A 72 -17.86 -2.26 -15.33
C SER A 72 -18.20 -1.61 -16.69
N ALA A 73 -17.69 -0.40 -16.94
CA ALA A 73 -17.87 0.30 -18.21
C ALA A 73 -16.85 -0.14 -19.27
N GLU A 74 -15.61 -0.44 -18.86
CA GLU A 74 -14.54 -0.92 -19.75
C GLU A 74 -14.71 -2.41 -20.13
N ALA A 75 -15.44 -3.19 -19.34
CA ALA A 75 -15.74 -4.60 -19.60
C ALA A 75 -16.94 -4.83 -20.55
N ARG A 76 -17.52 -3.77 -21.12
CA ARG A 76 -18.63 -3.81 -22.08
C ARG A 76 -18.16 -3.41 -23.46
#